data_AF-A0AAF0UNZ1-F1
#
_entry.id   AF-A0AAF0UNZ1-F1
#
_cell.length_a   1.000
_cell.length_b   1.000
_cell.length_c   1.000
_cell.angle_alpha   90.00
_cell.angle_beta   90.00
_cell.angle_gamma   90.00
#
_symmetry.space_group_name_H-M   'P 1'
#
loop_
_entity.id
_entity.type
_entity.pdbx_description
1 polymer ?
#
loop_
_entity_poly.entity_id
_entity_poly.type
_entity_poly.pdbx_seq_one_letter_code
_entity_poly.pdbx_strand_id
1 'polypeptide(L)'
;MVEDTHRVDKELIREVVETEEMTWVDLVILDMLDFDVILGMNWLSPHFYLLNLNAKTITREITGRKKFEWEGVYKSKTLKIISFLRASKLVGQGCMVYLAHLRDVIVEFPSIESIPVVSEFLEVFPTDLPSIPSDRDIDFYINLDLSTRPIYIPPYQMAQTELREIKTQLQQLLDKGFIRPGGSPWGASVLFVKKNHGSIRMCIDYQ
;
A
#
# COMPACT_ATOMS: atom_id res chain seq x y z
N MET A 1 55.42 0.14 14.59
CA MET A 1 55.03 1.13 15.61
C MET A 1 54.64 2.40 14.88
N VAL A 2 53.74 3.19 15.48
CA VAL A 2 53.02 4.37 14.98
C VAL A 2 51.74 3.97 14.22
N GLU A 3 50.56 3.91 14.88
CA GLU A 3 49.67 4.99 15.37
C GLU A 3 48.92 5.76 14.27
N ASP A 4 47.66 5.38 14.13
CA ASP A 4 46.42 6.18 14.25
C ASP A 4 46.15 7.48 13.44
N THR A 5 44.84 7.62 13.16
CA THR A 5 44.01 8.80 12.80
C THR A 5 43.87 9.28 11.34
N HIS A 6 42.63 9.04 10.85
CA HIS A 6 41.75 9.89 10.04
C HIS A 6 42.25 10.52 8.73
N ARG A 7 41.76 9.97 7.60
CA ARG A 7 40.97 10.72 6.60
C ARG A 7 40.27 9.74 5.66
N VAL A 8 38.94 9.80 5.62
CA VAL A 8 38.12 9.06 4.64
C VAL A 8 38.23 9.82 3.32
N ASP A 9 39.17 9.41 2.47
CA ASP A 9 39.16 9.81 1.07
C ASP A 9 38.40 8.75 0.26
N LYS A 10 37.31 9.20 -0.38
CA LYS A 10 36.44 8.43 -1.26
C LYS A 10 37.19 8.11 -2.55
N GLU A 11 38.07 7.12 -2.53
CA GLU A 11 38.69 6.62 -3.77
C GLU A 11 37.71 5.71 -4.50
N LEU A 12 37.35 6.10 -5.73
CA LEU A 12 36.77 5.19 -6.72
C LEU A 12 37.77 4.04 -6.91
N ILE A 13 37.44 2.83 -6.46
CA ILE A 13 38.14 1.63 -6.90
C ILE A 13 37.68 1.39 -8.35
N ARG A 14 38.60 1.56 -9.31
CA ARG A 14 38.29 1.49 -10.75
C ARG A 14 38.63 0.16 -11.40
N GLU A 15 39.28 -0.75 -10.68
CA GLU A 15 39.99 -1.86 -11.28
C GLU A 15 39.56 -3.19 -10.67
N VAL A 16 38.99 -4.07 -11.50
CA VAL A 16 38.69 -5.46 -11.14
C VAL A 16 39.48 -6.33 -12.13
N VAL A 17 40.48 -7.04 -11.61
CA VAL A 17 41.26 -8.01 -12.39
C VAL A 17 40.51 -9.33 -12.39
N GLU A 18 39.90 -9.66 -13.52
CA GLU A 18 39.14 -10.90 -13.68
C GLU A 18 39.89 -11.83 -14.64
N THR A 19 40.77 -12.68 -14.09
CA THR A 19 41.66 -13.57 -14.85
C THR A 19 42.57 -12.79 -15.83
N GLU A 20 43.31 -13.43 -16.74
CA GLU A 20 44.40 -12.79 -17.52
C GLU A 20 43.99 -11.61 -18.45
N GLU A 21 42.75 -11.11 -18.36
CA GLU A 21 42.23 -9.93 -19.07
C GLU A 21 41.79 -8.82 -18.09
N MET A 22 42.29 -7.60 -18.31
CA MET A 22 41.96 -6.44 -17.48
C MET A 22 40.62 -5.83 -17.90
N THR A 23 39.69 -5.63 -16.97
CA THR A 23 38.42 -4.93 -17.21
C THR A 23 38.22 -3.77 -16.24
N TRP A 24 37.52 -2.73 -16.69
CA TRP A 24 37.25 -1.53 -15.90
C TRP A 24 35.77 -1.47 -15.53
N VAL A 25 35.49 -1.12 -14.28
CA VAL A 25 34.11 -0.92 -13.80
C VAL A 25 34.07 0.27 -12.84
N ASP A 26 33.09 1.15 -13.04
CA ASP A 26 32.79 2.21 -12.09
C ASP A 26 31.95 1.63 -10.95
N LEU A 27 32.52 1.60 -9.74
CA LEU A 27 31.85 1.10 -8.55
C LEU A 27 31.24 2.23 -7.72
N VAL A 28 30.05 1.96 -7.18
CA VAL A 28 29.43 2.79 -6.14
C VAL A 28 29.65 2.12 -4.81
N ILE A 29 30.27 2.83 -3.87
CA ILE A 29 30.52 2.31 -2.52
C ILE A 29 29.20 2.34 -1.74
N LEU A 30 28.76 1.16 -1.32
CA LEU A 30 27.61 0.96 -0.45
C LEU A 30 28.09 0.25 0.82
N ASP A 31 27.64 0.72 1.99
CA ASP A 31 27.98 0.10 3.27
C ASP A 31 27.18 -1.20 3.42
N MET A 32 27.75 -2.31 2.96
CA MET A 32 27.14 -3.65 2.93
C MET A 32 28.01 -4.64 3.68
N LEU A 33 27.38 -5.51 4.49
CA LEU A 33 28.10 -6.50 5.31
C LEU A 33 28.30 -7.85 4.61
N ASP A 34 27.49 -8.16 3.60
CA ASP A 34 27.38 -9.52 3.05
C ASP A 34 28.08 -9.72 1.69
N PHE A 35 28.51 -8.65 1.00
CA PHE A 35 29.10 -8.72 -0.34
C PHE A 35 30.22 -7.70 -0.52
N ASP A 36 31.33 -8.13 -1.13
CA ASP A 36 32.45 -7.24 -1.47
C ASP A 36 32.15 -6.36 -2.69
N VAL A 37 31.54 -6.94 -3.73
CA VAL A 37 31.18 -6.26 -4.99
C VAL A 37 29.89 -6.85 -5.56
N ILE A 38 29.03 -5.99 -6.11
CA ILE A 38 27.85 -6.40 -6.88
C ILE A 38 28.02 -5.90 -8.32
N LEU A 39 28.14 -6.83 -9.27
CA LEU A 39 28.22 -6.52 -10.70
C LEU A 39 26.84 -6.62 -11.33
N GLY A 40 26.35 -5.50 -11.83
CA GLY A 40 25.04 -5.40 -12.45
C GLY A 40 25.04 -5.77 -13.95
N MET A 41 23.84 -5.75 -14.54
CA MET A 41 23.64 -6.00 -15.98
C MET A 41 24.38 -4.98 -16.87
N ASN A 42 24.59 -3.77 -16.37
CA ASN A 42 25.36 -2.72 -17.03
C ASN A 42 26.83 -3.11 -17.26
N TRP A 43 27.40 -3.94 -16.39
CA TRP A 43 28.75 -4.45 -16.57
C TRP A 43 28.76 -5.81 -17.28
N LEU A 44 27.83 -6.71 -16.97
CA LEU A 44 27.78 -8.06 -17.56
C LEU A 44 27.49 -8.05 -19.06
N SER A 45 26.54 -7.22 -19.52
CA SER A 45 26.08 -7.24 -20.91
C SER A 45 27.15 -6.81 -21.92
N PRO A 46 27.93 -5.73 -21.71
CA PRO A 46 29.03 -5.36 -22.63
C PRO A 46 30.15 -6.40 -22.70
N HIS A 47 30.33 -7.23 -21.68
CA HIS A 47 31.38 -8.24 -21.61
C HIS A 47 30.93 -9.63 -22.10
N PHE A 48 29.73 -9.71 -22.68
CA PHE A 48 29.14 -10.93 -23.27
C PHE A 48 28.94 -12.07 -22.26
N TYR A 49 28.61 -11.71 -21.02
CA TYR A 49 28.18 -12.68 -20.02
C TYR A 49 26.69 -13.04 -20.18
N LEU A 50 26.41 -14.33 -20.16
CA LEU A 50 25.08 -14.93 -20.17
C LEU A 50 24.75 -15.47 -18.78
N LEU A 51 23.66 -14.96 -18.20
CA LEU A 51 23.16 -15.37 -16.90
C LEU A 51 22.09 -16.45 -17.07
N ASN A 52 22.36 -17.65 -16.56
CA ASN A 52 21.36 -18.71 -16.45
C ASN A 52 20.82 -18.73 -15.02
N LEU A 53 19.64 -18.13 -14.82
CA LEU A 53 19.02 -18.06 -13.49
C LEU A 53 18.57 -19.43 -12.94
N ASN A 54 18.19 -20.35 -13.83
CA ASN A 54 17.75 -21.68 -13.43
C ASN A 54 18.92 -22.54 -12.93
N ALA A 55 20.01 -22.57 -13.71
CA ALA A 55 21.24 -23.28 -13.34
C ALA A 55 22.10 -22.48 -12.35
N LYS A 56 21.77 -21.20 -12.12
CA LYS A 56 22.56 -20.25 -11.33
C LYS A 56 24.00 -20.12 -11.83
N THR A 57 24.19 -20.11 -13.16
CA THR A 57 25.50 -20.00 -13.78
C THR A 57 25.66 -18.69 -14.54
N ILE A 58 26.89 -18.18 -14.59
CA ILE A 58 27.30 -17.06 -15.45
C ILE A 58 28.31 -17.62 -16.44
N THR A 59 28.03 -17.49 -17.73
CA THR A 59 28.91 -18.00 -18.79
C THR A 59 29.36 -16.88 -19.71
N ARG A 60 30.64 -16.84 -20.07
CA ARG A 60 31.18 -15.96 -21.11
C ARG A 60 31.49 -16.78 -22.33
N GLU A 61 30.87 -16.44 -23.45
CA GLU A 61 31.10 -17.14 -24.72
C GLU A 61 31.36 -16.12 -25.83
N ILE A 62 32.64 -15.99 -26.21
CA ILE A 62 33.09 -15.12 -27.29
C ILE A 62 33.72 -16.01 -28.36
N THR A 63 33.27 -15.87 -29.61
CA THR A 63 33.77 -16.65 -30.75
C THR A 63 35.29 -16.54 -30.87
N GLY A 64 35.99 -17.67 -30.75
CA GLY A 64 37.46 -17.74 -30.84
C GLY A 64 38.21 -17.52 -29.52
N ARG A 65 37.51 -17.27 -28.39
CA ARG A 65 38.12 -17.22 -27.04
C ARG A 65 37.72 -18.42 -26.20
N LYS A 66 38.46 -18.65 -25.11
CA LYS A 66 38.14 -19.68 -24.12
C LYS A 66 36.82 -19.36 -23.43
N LYS A 67 35.93 -20.34 -23.37
CA LYS A 67 34.67 -20.24 -22.62
C LYS A 67 34.96 -20.25 -21.12
N PHE A 68 34.32 -19.34 -20.40
CA PHE A 68 34.34 -19.31 -18.94
C PHE A 68 32.94 -19.59 -18.40
N GLU A 69 32.86 -20.36 -17.32
CA GLU A 69 31.62 -20.68 -16.62
C GLU A 69 31.87 -20.59 -15.12
N TRP A 70 31.03 -19.83 -14.44
CA TRP A 70 30.97 -19.77 -12.99
C TRP A 70 29.65 -20.30 -12.50
N GLU A 71 29.70 -21.13 -11.47
CA GLU A 71 28.54 -21.62 -10.77
C GLU A 71 28.37 -20.83 -9.47
N GLY A 72 27.16 -20.29 -9.27
CA GLY A 72 26.83 -19.56 -8.06
C GLY A 72 26.86 -20.49 -6.84
N VAL A 73 27.75 -20.22 -5.89
CA VAL A 73 27.80 -20.96 -4.62
C VAL A 73 26.68 -20.45 -3.71
N TYR A 74 25.49 -21.03 -3.83
CA TYR A 74 24.41 -20.77 -2.89
C TYR A 74 24.57 -21.65 -1.64
N LYS A 75 25.38 -21.19 -0.68
CA LYS A 75 25.23 -21.66 0.70
C LYS A 75 23.95 -21.04 1.21
N SER A 76 22.83 -21.76 1.12
CA SER A 76 21.61 -21.38 1.84
C SER A 76 21.98 -21.21 3.31
N LYS A 77 22.20 -19.98 3.78
CA LYS A 77 22.06 -19.69 5.20
C LYS A 77 20.59 -20.01 5.47
N THR A 78 20.35 -21.13 6.15
CA THR A 78 19.00 -21.48 6.60
C THR A 78 18.41 -20.27 7.30
N LEU A 79 17.25 -19.80 6.82
CA LEU A 79 16.54 -18.69 7.45
C LEU A 79 16.33 -19.06 8.92
N LYS A 80 16.93 -18.27 9.82
CA LYS A 80 16.76 -18.47 11.25
C LYS A 80 15.45 -17.84 11.67
N ILE A 81 14.38 -18.63 11.63
CA ILE A 81 13.09 -18.25 12.18
C ILE A 81 13.23 -18.16 13.70
N ILE A 82 12.86 -17.01 14.26
CA ILE A 82 12.84 -16.78 15.70
C ILE A 82 11.40 -16.55 16.16
N SER A 83 11.11 -16.89 17.42
CA SER A 83 9.81 -16.60 18.02
C SER A 83 9.62 -15.10 18.25
N PHE A 84 8.35 -14.69 18.34
CA PHE A 84 7.98 -13.31 18.67
C PHE A 84 8.63 -12.82 19.97
N LEU A 85 8.69 -13.65 21.01
CA LEU A 85 9.32 -13.30 22.30
C LEU A 85 10.81 -12.95 22.13
N ARG A 86 11.51 -13.71 21.28
CA ARG A 86 12.93 -13.49 21.01
C ARG A 86 13.14 -12.24 20.15
N ALA A 87 12.28 -12.01 19.17
CA ALA A 87 12.29 -10.78 18.37
C ALA A 87 12.04 -9.54 19.25
N SER A 88 11.04 -9.59 20.13
CA SER A 88 10.72 -8.50 21.07
C SER A 88 11.88 -8.18 22.01
N LYS A 89 12.58 -9.20 22.53
CA LYS A 89 13.80 -9.00 23.34
C LYS A 89 14.91 -8.29 22.55
N LEU A 90 15.14 -8.68 21.29
CA LEU A 90 16.17 -8.07 20.44
C LEU A 90 15.84 -6.61 20.12
N VAL A 91 14.57 -6.30 19.84
CA VAL A 91 14.10 -4.91 19.69
C VAL A 91 14.40 -4.11 20.95
N GLY A 92 14.08 -4.66 22.13
CA GLY A 92 14.37 -4.01 23.42
C GLY A 92 15.87 -3.80 23.71
N GLN A 93 16.75 -4.53 23.01
CA GLN A 93 18.21 -4.38 23.10
C GLN A 93 18.76 -3.37 22.06
N GLY A 94 17.89 -2.69 21.31
CA GLY A 94 18.28 -1.69 20.32
C GLY A 94 18.56 -2.24 18.93
N CYS A 95 18.19 -3.50 18.63
CA CYS A 95 18.28 -4.01 17.26
C CYS A 95 17.26 -3.31 16.35
N MET A 96 17.71 -2.87 15.18
CA MET A 96 16.85 -2.34 14.13
C MET A 96 15.99 -3.46 13.53
N VAL A 97 14.70 -3.20 13.38
CA VAL A 97 13.74 -4.15 12.81
C VAL A 97 13.00 -3.49 11.66
N TYR A 98 12.81 -4.26 10.59
CA TYR A 98 12.08 -3.84 9.41
C TYR A 98 10.84 -4.72 9.25
N LEU A 99 9.70 -4.10 8.97
CA LEU A 99 8.47 -4.79 8.62
C LEU A 99 8.40 -4.90 7.10
N ALA A 100 8.49 -6.11 6.57
CA ALA A 100 8.26 -6.38 5.16
C ALA A 100 6.86 -6.95 4.97
N HIS A 101 6.01 -6.26 4.21
CA HIS A 101 4.73 -6.81 3.77
C HIS A 101 4.94 -7.48 2.40
N LEU A 102 4.90 -8.80 2.39
CA LEU A 102 4.88 -9.58 1.16
C LEU A 102 3.44 -9.68 0.67
N ARG A 103 3.15 -9.06 -0.47
CA ARG A 103 1.86 -9.22 -1.16
C ARG A 103 2.04 -10.20 -2.29
N ASP A 104 1.36 -11.34 -2.20
CA ASP A 104 1.21 -12.24 -3.33
C ASP A 104 0.24 -11.60 -4.33
N VAL A 105 0.69 -11.42 -5.58
CA VAL A 105 -0.07 -10.73 -6.63
C VAL A 105 -0.91 -11.72 -7.45
N ILE A 106 -0.74 -13.03 -7.21
CA ILE A 106 -1.36 -14.10 -8.02
C ILE A 106 -2.64 -14.61 -7.35
N VAL A 107 -2.80 -14.42 -6.04
CA VAL A 107 -3.95 -14.92 -5.28
C VAL A 107 -5.07 -13.89 -5.32
N GLU A 108 -6.21 -14.25 -5.94
CA GLU A 108 -7.47 -13.54 -5.75
C GLU A 108 -7.71 -13.39 -4.24
N PHE A 109 -7.94 -12.16 -3.78
CA PHE A 109 -8.13 -11.91 -2.35
C PHE A 109 -9.15 -12.90 -1.79
N PRO A 110 -8.83 -13.63 -0.72
CA PRO A 110 -9.83 -14.47 -0.08
C PRO A 110 -10.97 -13.54 0.35
N SER A 111 -12.22 -13.95 0.08
CA SER A 111 -13.39 -13.12 0.35
C SER A 111 -13.34 -12.62 1.79
N ILE A 112 -13.90 -11.43 2.08
CA ILE A 112 -13.90 -10.91 3.46
C ILE A 112 -14.54 -11.90 4.45
N GLU A 113 -15.43 -12.74 3.94
CA GLU A 113 -16.08 -13.88 4.60
C GLU A 113 -15.11 -14.98 5.06
N SER A 114 -13.90 -15.05 4.49
CA SER A 114 -12.84 -15.98 4.92
C SER A 114 -12.14 -15.56 6.21
N ILE A 115 -12.32 -14.31 6.64
CA ILE A 115 -11.75 -13.80 7.89
C ILE A 115 -12.59 -14.38 9.03
N PRO A 116 -12.00 -15.15 9.98
CA PRO A 116 -12.78 -15.87 11.00
C PRO A 116 -13.78 -15.00 11.76
N VAL A 117 -13.38 -13.80 12.19
CA VAL A 117 -14.27 -12.86 12.90
C VAL A 117 -15.40 -12.33 12.01
N VAL A 118 -15.16 -12.11 10.71
CA VAL A 118 -16.21 -11.65 9.78
C VAL A 118 -17.17 -12.79 9.49
N SER A 119 -16.66 -14.01 9.32
CA SER A 119 -17.45 -15.22 9.11
C SER A 119 -18.41 -15.51 10.27
N GLU A 120 -18.00 -15.20 11.50
CA GLU A 120 -18.79 -15.38 12.72
C GLU A 120 -19.92 -14.35 12.83
N PHE A 121 -19.72 -13.14 12.32
CA PHE A 121 -20.65 -12.02 12.44
C PHE A 121 -21.10 -11.45 11.08
N LEU A 122 -21.37 -12.29 10.08
CA LEU A 122 -21.75 -11.82 8.73
C LEU A 122 -22.94 -10.85 8.74
N GLU A 123 -23.87 -11.03 9.68
CA GLU A 123 -25.05 -10.17 9.85
C GLU A 123 -24.73 -8.71 10.22
N VAL A 124 -23.58 -8.45 10.85
CA VAL A 124 -23.16 -7.08 11.20
C VAL A 124 -22.30 -6.43 10.13
N PHE A 125 -21.88 -7.19 9.11
CA PHE A 125 -21.09 -6.72 7.96
C PHE A 125 -21.85 -6.85 6.62
N PRO A 126 -23.11 -6.37 6.50
CA PRO A 126 -23.81 -6.44 5.23
C PRO A 126 -23.18 -5.48 4.21
N THR A 127 -23.25 -5.85 2.93
CA THR A 127 -22.75 -5.03 1.82
C THR A 127 -23.45 -3.68 1.72
N ASP A 128 -24.70 -3.60 2.18
CA ASP A 128 -25.50 -2.39 2.27
C ASP A 128 -26.26 -2.37 3.60
N LEU A 129 -26.54 -1.18 4.12
CA LEU A 129 -27.24 -1.05 5.39
C LEU A 129 -28.68 -1.56 5.25
N PRO A 130 -29.17 -2.36 6.23
CA PRO A 130 -30.59 -2.68 6.32
C PRO A 130 -31.40 -1.39 6.56
N SER A 131 -32.73 -1.49 6.47
CA SER A 131 -33.65 -0.39 6.77
C SER A 131 -33.43 0.21 8.17
N ILE A 132 -34.23 1.22 8.54
CA ILE A 132 -34.21 1.77 9.90
C ILE A 132 -34.20 0.64 10.95
N PRO A 133 -33.30 0.71 11.97
CA PRO A 133 -33.29 -0.25 13.06
C PRO A 133 -34.65 -0.32 13.76
N SER A 134 -34.98 -1.46 14.38
CA SER A 134 -36.15 -1.54 15.24
C SER A 134 -36.11 -0.46 16.32
N ASP A 135 -37.30 -0.08 16.80
CA ASP A 135 -37.46 0.93 17.83
C ASP A 135 -36.54 0.63 19.03
N ARG A 136 -35.86 1.67 19.53
CA ARG A 136 -34.88 1.55 20.63
C ARG A 136 -35.39 2.36 21.81
N ASP A 137 -35.02 1.96 23.02
CA ASP A 137 -35.38 2.68 24.25
C ASP A 137 -34.79 4.11 24.34
N ILE A 138 -33.91 4.48 23.40
CA ILE A 138 -33.20 5.76 23.38
C ILE A 138 -33.54 6.48 22.07
N ASP A 139 -34.30 7.56 22.21
CA ASP A 139 -34.54 8.53 21.14
C ASP A 139 -33.42 9.57 21.05
N PHE A 140 -33.11 9.99 19.83
CA PHE A 140 -32.21 11.12 19.59
C PHE A 140 -33.02 12.42 19.48
N TYR A 141 -32.84 13.33 20.43
CA TYR A 141 -33.43 14.66 20.41
C TYR A 141 -32.41 15.70 19.92
N ILE A 142 -32.84 16.55 18.98
CA ILE A 142 -32.11 17.78 18.62
C ILE A 142 -32.68 18.90 19.47
N ASN A 143 -31.96 19.29 20.52
CA ASN A 143 -32.35 20.39 21.39
C ASN A 143 -32.08 21.73 20.68
N LEU A 144 -33.10 22.57 20.60
CA LEU A 144 -32.97 23.93 20.07
C LEU A 144 -32.91 24.93 21.22
N ASP A 145 -32.14 26.00 21.05
CA ASP A 145 -32.21 27.15 21.96
C ASP A 145 -33.62 27.78 21.90
N LEU A 146 -34.11 28.25 23.05
CA LEU A 146 -35.47 28.76 23.23
C LEU A 146 -35.85 29.90 22.26
N SER A 147 -34.85 30.61 21.73
CA SER A 147 -35.03 31.72 20.80
C SER A 147 -34.94 31.32 19.32
N THR A 148 -34.62 30.07 19.00
CA THR A 148 -34.36 29.65 17.62
C THR A 148 -35.67 29.52 16.85
N ARG A 149 -35.76 30.25 15.73
CA ARG A 149 -36.90 30.20 14.82
C ARG A 149 -36.61 29.29 13.63
N PRO A 150 -37.63 28.70 13.00
CA PRO A 150 -37.44 27.90 11.79
C PRO A 150 -36.74 28.68 10.68
N ILE A 151 -35.80 28.02 10.01
CA ILE A 151 -35.09 28.55 8.84
C ILE A 151 -35.41 27.66 7.65
N TYR A 152 -35.78 28.29 6.53
CA TYR A 152 -35.96 27.63 5.25
C TYR A 152 -34.95 28.18 4.25
N ILE A 153 -33.99 27.34 3.85
CA ILE A 153 -33.01 27.64 2.82
C ILE A 153 -33.50 27.00 1.51
N PRO A 154 -33.66 27.78 0.42
CA PRO A 154 -34.07 27.21 -0.86
C PRO A 154 -32.99 26.28 -1.43
N PRO A 155 -33.36 25.25 -2.20
CA PRO A 155 -32.38 24.41 -2.90
C PRO A 155 -31.51 25.24 -3.85
N TYR A 156 -30.23 24.87 -3.96
CA TYR A 156 -29.34 25.45 -4.97
C TYR A 156 -29.82 25.12 -6.38
N GLN A 157 -29.47 25.99 -7.34
CA GLN A 157 -29.69 25.68 -8.75
C GLN A 157 -28.80 24.50 -9.16
N MET A 158 -29.41 23.51 -9.80
CA MET A 158 -28.77 22.24 -10.17
C MET A 158 -28.89 21.98 -11.67
N ALA A 159 -27.87 21.35 -12.24
CA ALA A 159 -27.90 20.88 -13.61
C ALA A 159 -28.84 19.67 -13.78
N GLN A 160 -29.25 19.37 -15.02
CA GLN A 160 -30.18 18.25 -15.31
C GLN A 160 -29.64 16.87 -14.89
N THR A 161 -28.33 16.70 -14.82
CA THR A 161 -27.67 15.48 -14.33
C THR A 161 -27.77 15.36 -12.82
N GLU A 162 -27.57 16.47 -12.10
CA GLU A 162 -27.68 16.53 -10.64
C GLU A 162 -29.14 16.34 -10.20
N LEU A 163 -30.10 16.92 -10.91
CA LEU A 163 -31.54 16.71 -10.66
C LEU A 163 -31.98 15.25 -10.87
N ARG A 164 -31.34 14.53 -11.79
CA ARG A 164 -31.58 13.09 -11.95
C ARG A 164 -30.98 12.30 -10.80
N GLU A 165 -29.76 12.65 -10.41
CA GLU A 165 -29.06 11.98 -9.32
C GLU A 165 -29.77 12.17 -7.97
N ILE A 166 -30.19 13.39 -7.65
CA ILE A 166 -30.89 13.68 -6.39
C ILE A 166 -32.19 12.88 -6.30
N LYS A 167 -32.93 12.76 -7.41
CA LYS A 167 -34.16 11.96 -7.45
C LYS A 167 -33.87 10.48 -7.20
N THR A 168 -32.81 9.95 -7.81
CA THR A 168 -32.39 8.55 -7.60
C THR A 168 -32.00 8.29 -6.14
N GLN A 169 -31.16 9.15 -5.55
CA GLN A 169 -30.72 8.99 -4.16
C GLN A 169 -31.88 9.18 -3.16
N LEU A 170 -32.76 10.16 -3.37
CA LEU A 170 -33.95 10.33 -2.53
C LEU A 170 -34.88 9.12 -2.61
N GLN A 171 -35.09 8.55 -3.80
CA GLN A 171 -35.91 7.35 -3.95
C GLN A 171 -35.29 6.16 -3.20
N GLN A 172 -33.98 5.96 -3.32
CA GLN A 172 -33.28 4.90 -2.57
C GLN A 172 -33.42 5.08 -1.05
N LEU A 173 -33.32 6.32 -0.55
CA LEU A 173 -33.50 6.61 0.88
C LEU A 173 -34.96 6.39 1.34
N LEU A 174 -35.94 6.72 0.49
CA LEU A 174 -37.36 6.44 0.74
C LEU A 174 -37.64 4.94 0.76
N ASP A 175 -37.12 4.20 -0.21
CA ASP A 175 -37.31 2.75 -0.33
C ASP A 175 -36.69 2.00 0.85
N LYS A 176 -35.57 2.49 1.39
CA LYS A 176 -34.95 1.98 2.62
C LYS A 176 -35.65 2.44 3.90
N GLY A 177 -36.61 3.37 3.80
CA GLY A 177 -37.32 3.96 4.93
C GLY A 177 -36.49 4.94 5.76
N PHE A 178 -35.29 5.33 5.34
CA PHE A 178 -34.43 6.27 6.08
C PHE A 178 -34.99 7.69 6.13
N ILE A 179 -35.81 8.06 5.15
CA ILE A 179 -36.50 9.36 5.10
C ILE A 179 -37.97 9.15 4.78
N ARG A 180 -38.78 10.18 5.04
CA ARG A 180 -40.19 10.26 4.65
C ARG A 180 -40.53 11.68 4.22
N PRO A 181 -41.55 11.89 3.36
CA PRO A 181 -42.07 13.21 3.10
C PRO A 181 -42.51 13.89 4.41
N GLY A 182 -42.15 15.17 4.57
CA GLY A 182 -42.48 15.95 5.76
C GLY A 182 -42.81 17.39 5.40
N GLY A 183 -43.73 18.00 6.14
CA GLY A 183 -44.12 19.41 6.02
C GLY A 183 -43.47 20.28 7.10
N SER A 184 -42.15 20.20 7.24
CA SER A 184 -41.42 20.96 8.26
C SER A 184 -41.34 22.44 7.89
N PRO A 185 -41.46 23.37 8.87
CA PRO A 185 -41.13 24.79 8.65
C PRO A 185 -39.60 25.00 8.51
N TRP A 186 -38.80 23.98 8.81
CA TRP A 186 -37.35 23.96 8.61
C TRP A 186 -37.01 23.34 7.26
N GLY A 187 -36.10 23.95 6.52
CA GLY A 187 -35.60 23.44 5.25
C GLY A 187 -34.11 23.72 5.10
N ALA A 188 -33.35 22.68 4.76
CA ALA A 188 -31.93 22.76 4.44
C ALA A 188 -31.73 22.53 2.94
N SER A 189 -30.72 23.18 2.36
CA SER A 189 -30.36 22.96 0.96
C SER A 189 -29.55 21.67 0.81
N VAL A 190 -29.44 21.19 -0.44
CA VAL A 190 -28.66 20.01 -0.81
C VAL A 190 -27.56 20.42 -1.76
N LEU A 191 -26.37 19.87 -1.56
CA LEU A 191 -25.19 20.07 -2.39
C LEU A 191 -24.56 18.73 -2.79
N PHE A 192 -23.91 18.71 -3.95
CA PHE A 192 -23.19 17.53 -4.45
C PHE A 192 -21.70 17.64 -4.22
N VAL A 193 -21.10 16.56 -3.71
CA VAL A 193 -19.64 16.44 -3.55
C VAL A 193 -19.13 15.34 -4.47
N LYS A 194 -18.08 15.63 -5.23
CA LYS A 194 -17.41 14.65 -6.09
C LYS A 194 -16.52 13.73 -5.25
N LYS A 195 -16.70 12.41 -5.42
CA LYS A 195 -15.82 11.37 -4.86
C LYS A 195 -14.57 11.20 -5.74
N ASN A 196 -13.53 10.59 -5.17
CA ASN A 196 -12.25 10.33 -5.85
C ASN A 196 -12.41 9.53 -7.16
N HIS A 197 -13.41 8.64 -7.22
CA HIS A 197 -13.71 7.82 -8.41
C HIS A 197 -14.65 8.51 -9.43
N GLY A 198 -14.90 9.82 -9.27
CA GLY A 198 -15.67 10.62 -10.22
C GLY A 198 -17.19 10.63 -10.01
N SER A 199 -17.75 9.73 -9.19
CA SER A 199 -19.15 9.78 -8.80
C SER A 199 -19.44 10.95 -7.86
N ILE A 200 -20.72 11.34 -7.74
CA ILE A 200 -21.17 12.43 -6.86
C ILE A 200 -22.01 11.87 -5.69
N ARG A 201 -21.95 12.52 -4.53
CA ARG A 201 -22.77 12.19 -3.35
C ARG A 201 -23.63 13.39 -2.94
N MET A 202 -24.88 13.13 -2.60
CA MET A 202 -25.79 14.10 -2.01
C MET A 202 -25.34 14.42 -0.57
N CYS A 203 -25.25 15.70 -0.22
CA CYS A 203 -24.97 16.19 1.13
C CYS A 203 -26.01 17.24 1.51
N ILE A 204 -26.52 17.18 2.73
CA ILE A 204 -27.43 18.19 3.28
C ILE A 204 -26.59 19.28 3.94
N ASP A 205 -26.87 20.53 3.62
CA ASP A 205 -26.18 21.69 4.18
C ASP A 205 -26.90 22.15 5.46
N TYR A 206 -26.34 21.78 6.61
CA TYR A 206 -26.88 22.14 7.94
C TYR A 206 -26.21 23.38 8.55
N GLN A 207 -25.44 24.14 7.75
CA GLN A 207 -24.69 25.31 8.22
C GLN A 207 -25.57 26.48 8.65
#